data_AF-A0A1H3M9S1-F1
#
_entry.id   AF-A0A1H3M9S1-F1
#
_cell.length_a   1.000
_cell.length_b   1.000
_cell.length_c   1.000
_cell.angle_alpha   90.00
_cell.angle_beta   90.00
_cell.angle_gamma   90.00
#
_symmetry.space_group_name_H-M   'P 1'
#
loop_
_entity.id
_entity.type
_entity.pdbx_description
1 polymer ?
#
loop_
_entity_poly.entity_id
_entity_poly.type
_entity_poly.pdbx_seq_one_letter_code
_entity_poly.pdbx_strand_id
1 'polypeptide(L)'
;MACVRKTFAVIALLFLLTACGREAGPKPKAPAPEPGPDALPTKLTALSVDQCFLAPKTEAPKGCEKYVTEVGNTTGTVRKRVPEAGPAADAVDAAVKVFRTSSCKTASAPGGACTQALVDMANSLESVKTTVNRQATTG
;
A
#
# COMPACT_ATOMS: atom_id res chain seq x y z
N MET A 1 37.84 -18.75 13.48
CA MET A 1 37.40 -20.13 13.14
C MET A 1 37.77 -20.42 11.71
N ALA A 2 38.47 -21.54 11.48
CA ALA A 2 39.00 -21.95 10.20
C ALA A 2 37.95 -22.73 9.38
N CYS A 3 37.96 -22.53 8.06
CA CYS A 3 37.64 -23.61 7.12
C CYS A 3 38.83 -23.70 6.15
N VAL A 4 39.72 -24.65 6.45
CA VAL A 4 40.96 -24.94 5.72
C VAL A 4 40.71 -26.12 4.79
N ARG A 5 40.97 -25.89 3.50
CA ARG A 5 41.69 -26.70 2.49
C ARG A 5 41.49 -28.22 2.44
N LYS A 6 41.24 -28.75 1.22
CA LYS A 6 42.14 -29.70 0.49
C LYS A 6 41.67 -29.95 -0.97
N THR A 7 42.26 -29.28 -1.96
CA THR A 7 43.23 -29.75 -3.01
C THR A 7 42.69 -30.59 -4.17
N PHE A 8 42.84 -30.05 -5.39
CA PHE A 8 43.45 -30.57 -6.64
C PHE A 8 42.97 -29.61 -7.75
N ALA A 9 43.71 -29.05 -8.70
CA ALA A 9 45.10 -29.13 -9.13
C ALA A 9 45.45 -27.84 -9.90
N VAL A 10 46.75 -27.64 -10.14
CA VAL A 10 47.46 -26.55 -10.82
C VAL A 10 46.90 -26.23 -12.22
N ILE A 11 46.75 -24.95 -12.57
CA ILE A 11 47.13 -24.35 -13.87
C ILE A 11 47.46 -22.87 -13.61
N ALA A 12 48.70 -22.51 -13.91
CA ALA A 12 49.16 -21.14 -13.99
C ALA A 12 48.67 -20.51 -15.31
N LEU A 13 48.10 -19.31 -15.26
CA LEU A 13 48.21 -18.37 -16.38
C LEU A 13 47.99 -16.93 -15.91
N LEU A 14 48.93 -16.10 -16.32
CA LEU A 14 48.99 -14.66 -16.13
C LEU A 14 47.77 -13.98 -16.78
N PHE A 15 47.04 -13.18 -16.00
CA PHE A 15 46.26 -12.07 -16.55
C PHE A 15 46.55 -10.82 -15.73
N LEU A 16 47.56 -10.09 -16.20
CA LEU A 16 47.67 -8.65 -15.98
C LEU A 16 46.60 -7.98 -16.83
N LEU A 17 45.44 -7.65 -16.26
CA LEU A 17 44.51 -6.69 -16.84
C LEU A 17 44.03 -5.72 -15.76
N THR A 18 44.55 -4.51 -15.88
CA THR A 18 44.06 -3.27 -15.31
C THR A 18 42.56 -3.10 -15.58
N ALA A 19 41.76 -2.91 -14.53
CA ALA A 19 40.48 -2.21 -14.63
C ALA A 19 40.13 -1.56 -13.29
N CYS A 20 40.47 -0.28 -13.16
CA CYS A 20 39.81 0.65 -12.27
C CYS A 20 38.35 0.80 -12.70
N GLY A 21 37.48 -0.12 -12.30
CA GLY A 21 36.04 0.00 -12.47
C GLY A 21 35.42 0.42 -11.14
N ARG A 22 35.32 1.74 -10.89
CA ARG A 22 34.27 2.22 -9.97
C ARG A 22 32.96 1.99 -10.72
N GLU A 23 32.42 0.77 -10.60
CA GLU A 23 31.10 0.40 -11.09
C GLU A 23 30.10 1.33 -10.41
N ALA A 24 29.79 2.44 -11.08
CA ALA A 24 28.65 3.26 -10.73
C ALA A 24 27.42 2.38 -10.95
N GLY A 25 26.99 1.71 -9.89
CA GLY A 25 25.78 0.90 -9.89
C GLY A 25 24.62 1.68 -10.50
N PRO A 26 23.60 0.98 -11.05
CA PRO A 26 22.51 1.61 -11.76
C PRO A 26 21.97 2.77 -10.93
N LYS A 27 22.04 3.99 -11.48
CA LYS A 27 21.47 5.18 -10.82
C LYS A 27 20.03 4.84 -10.43
N PRO A 28 19.60 5.10 -9.19
CA PRO A 28 18.21 4.91 -8.80
C PRO A 28 17.32 5.58 -9.84
N LYS A 29 16.41 4.82 -10.45
CA LYS A 29 15.39 5.42 -11.32
C LYS A 29 14.71 6.51 -10.52
N ALA A 30 14.64 7.71 -11.10
CA ALA A 30 13.87 8.79 -10.51
C ALA A 30 12.45 8.28 -10.21
N PRO A 31 11.86 8.67 -9.06
CA PRO A 31 10.48 8.32 -8.74
C PRO A 31 9.59 8.69 -9.94
N ALA A 32 8.65 7.80 -10.28
CA ALA A 32 7.66 8.12 -11.31
C ALA A 32 6.98 9.46 -10.96
N PRO A 33 6.67 10.31 -11.95
CA PRO A 33 5.95 11.55 -11.71
C PRO A 33 4.69 11.28 -10.89
N GLU A 34 4.44 12.15 -9.91
CA GLU A 34 3.22 12.10 -9.13
C GLU A 34 2.01 12.19 -10.07
N PRO A 35 1.01 11.30 -9.93
CA PRO A 35 -0.20 11.35 -10.74
C PRO A 35 -0.85 12.74 -10.71
N GLY A 36 -1.48 13.17 -11.79
CA GLY A 36 -2.17 14.48 -11.86
C GLY A 36 -3.26 14.66 -10.78
N PRO A 37 -3.81 15.88 -10.63
CA PRO A 37 -4.78 16.20 -9.57
C PRO A 37 -6.02 15.30 -9.59
N ASP A 38 -6.51 14.91 -10.78
CA ASP A 38 -7.71 14.07 -10.95
C ASP A 38 -7.52 12.60 -10.57
N ALA A 39 -6.28 12.17 -10.35
CA ALA A 39 -5.98 10.77 -10.02
C ALA A 39 -6.55 10.37 -8.65
N LEU A 40 -6.59 11.28 -7.68
CA LEU A 40 -7.09 10.98 -6.34
C LEU A 40 -8.63 10.84 -6.31
N PRO A 41 -9.43 11.79 -6.85
CA PRO A 41 -10.88 11.60 -6.98
C PRO A 41 -11.26 10.32 -7.74
N THR A 42 -10.54 10.02 -8.83
CA THR A 42 -10.76 8.81 -9.63
C THR A 42 -10.48 7.55 -8.81
N LYS A 43 -9.36 7.52 -8.08
CA LYS A 43 -9.02 6.38 -7.21
C LYS A 43 -10.06 6.17 -6.12
N LEU A 44 -10.50 7.24 -5.45
CA LEU A 44 -11.52 7.14 -4.39
C LEU A 44 -12.85 6.63 -4.94
N THR A 45 -13.25 7.08 -6.13
CA THR A 45 -14.44 6.57 -6.82
C THR A 45 -14.33 5.07 -7.13
N ALA A 46 -13.17 4.62 -7.62
CA ALA A 46 -12.92 3.21 -7.90
C ALA A 46 -12.94 2.34 -6.62
N LEU A 47 -12.48 2.86 -5.48
CA LEU A 47 -12.54 2.14 -4.21
C LEU A 47 -13.95 2.10 -3.61
N SER A 48 -14.76 3.15 -3.84
CA SER A 48 -16.16 3.22 -3.37
C SER A 48 -17.15 2.34 -4.15
N VAL A 49 -16.71 1.60 -5.17
CA VAL A 49 -17.55 0.62 -5.87
C VAL A 49 -17.18 -0.83 -5.57
N ASP A 50 -16.17 -1.05 -4.72
CA ASP A 50 -15.81 -2.38 -4.24
C ASP A 50 -16.92 -2.94 -3.33
N GLN A 51 -17.19 -4.25 -3.40
CA GLN A 51 -18.23 -4.87 -2.57
C GLN A 51 -17.91 -4.77 -1.07
N CYS A 52 -16.63 -4.77 -0.70
CA CYS A 52 -16.19 -4.58 0.68
C CYS A 52 -16.41 -3.14 1.18
N PHE A 53 -16.63 -2.18 0.27
CA PHE A 53 -17.11 -0.84 0.60
C PHE A 53 -18.64 -0.76 0.61
N LEU A 54 -19.30 -1.33 -0.40
CA LEU A 54 -20.75 -1.22 -0.59
C LEU A 54 -21.56 -2.06 0.41
N ALA A 55 -21.04 -3.23 0.78
CA ALA A 55 -21.73 -4.21 1.61
C ALA A 55 -20.82 -4.79 2.72
N PRO A 56 -20.13 -3.96 3.53
CA PRO A 56 -19.10 -4.41 4.49
C PRO A 56 -19.64 -5.36 5.57
N LYS A 57 -20.96 -5.37 5.78
CA LYS A 57 -21.65 -6.22 6.76
C LYS A 57 -21.94 -7.63 6.26
N THR A 58 -21.94 -7.84 4.95
CA THR A 58 -22.29 -9.13 4.32
C THR A 58 -21.08 -9.81 3.70
N GLU A 59 -20.05 -9.06 3.34
CA GLU A 59 -18.83 -9.61 2.75
C GLU A 59 -18.02 -10.46 3.73
N ALA A 60 -17.49 -11.57 3.23
CA ALA A 60 -16.55 -12.39 3.98
C ALA A 60 -15.21 -11.63 4.11
N PRO A 61 -14.67 -11.38 5.32
CA PRO A 61 -13.50 -10.54 5.48
C PRO A 61 -12.27 -11.01 4.69
N LYS A 62 -12.04 -12.32 4.56
CA LYS A 62 -10.96 -12.87 3.72
C LYS A 62 -11.00 -12.40 2.26
N GLY A 63 -12.20 -12.12 1.71
CA GLY A 63 -12.37 -11.65 0.34
C GLY A 63 -11.96 -10.18 0.15
N CYS A 64 -11.82 -9.43 1.25
CA CYS A 64 -11.60 -7.99 1.23
C CYS A 64 -10.13 -7.57 1.29
N GLU A 65 -9.16 -8.50 1.30
CA GLU A 65 -7.73 -8.16 1.48
C GLU A 65 -7.21 -7.18 0.42
N LYS A 66 -7.67 -7.31 -0.83
CA LYS A 66 -7.34 -6.37 -1.90
C LYS A 66 -7.86 -4.97 -1.60
N TYR A 67 -9.15 -4.85 -1.27
CA TYR A 67 -9.78 -3.58 -0.89
C TYR A 67 -9.03 -2.91 0.27
N VAL A 68 -8.77 -3.64 1.35
CA VAL A 68 -8.04 -3.14 2.52
C VAL A 68 -6.64 -2.64 2.16
N THR A 69 -5.95 -3.33 1.25
CA THR A 69 -4.62 -2.93 0.77
C THR A 69 -4.68 -1.64 -0.02
N GLU A 70 -5.60 -1.55 -1.00
CA GLU A 70 -5.73 -0.36 -1.83
C GLU A 70 -6.18 0.87 -1.04
N VAL A 71 -7.09 0.69 -0.08
CA VAL A 71 -7.54 1.73 0.85
C VAL A 71 -6.37 2.21 1.70
N GLY A 72 -5.61 1.30 2.34
CA GLY A 72 -4.43 1.66 3.13
C GLY A 72 -3.33 2.35 2.31
N ASN A 73 -3.17 1.98 1.03
CA ASN A 73 -2.20 2.64 0.14
C ASN A 73 -2.63 4.05 -0.29
N THR A 74 -3.90 4.42 -0.07
CA THR A 74 -4.45 5.71 -0.50
C THR A 74 -4.26 6.81 0.54
N THR A 75 -4.25 6.47 1.83
CA THR A 75 -4.24 7.43 2.95
C THR A 75 -3.03 8.36 2.93
N GLY A 76 -1.84 7.86 2.59
CA GLY A 76 -0.63 8.69 2.45
C GLY A 76 -0.77 9.78 1.37
N THR A 77 -1.40 9.44 0.23
CA THR A 77 -1.65 10.41 -0.84
C THR A 77 -2.70 11.44 -0.41
N VAL A 78 -3.75 11.00 0.29
CA VAL A 78 -4.80 11.88 0.83
C VAL A 78 -4.20 12.94 1.75
N ARG A 79 -3.40 12.54 2.75
CA ARG A 79 -2.75 13.47 3.68
C ARG A 79 -1.87 14.51 2.97
N LYS A 80 -1.15 14.08 1.93
CA LYS A 80 -0.24 14.95 1.17
C LYS A 80 -0.99 15.95 0.30
N ARG A 81 -2.08 15.53 -0.36
CA ARG A 81 -2.78 16.35 -1.37
C ARG A 81 -3.97 17.12 -0.82
N VAL A 82 -4.64 16.56 0.19
CA VAL A 82 -5.85 17.12 0.81
C VAL A 82 -5.69 17.04 2.33
N PRO A 83 -4.88 17.92 2.95
CA PRO A 83 -4.59 17.89 4.38
C PRO A 83 -5.84 17.96 5.27
N GLU A 84 -6.90 18.63 4.81
CA GLU A 84 -8.19 18.72 5.50
C GLU A 84 -8.88 17.34 5.66
N ALA A 85 -8.60 16.39 4.77
CA ALA A 85 -9.07 15.01 4.89
C ALA A 85 -8.16 14.14 5.78
N GLY A 86 -7.09 14.71 6.36
CA GLY A 86 -6.11 14.01 7.20
C GLY A 86 -6.74 13.20 8.34
N PRO A 87 -7.63 13.78 9.16
CA PRO A 87 -8.29 13.02 10.23
C PRO A 87 -9.10 11.81 9.73
N ALA A 88 -9.77 11.93 8.58
CA ALA A 88 -10.50 10.81 7.98
C ALA A 88 -9.53 9.76 7.41
N ALA A 89 -8.39 10.17 6.85
CA ALA A 89 -7.33 9.25 6.42
C ALA A 89 -6.69 8.50 7.61
N ASP A 90 -6.55 9.15 8.76
CA ASP A 90 -6.08 8.51 10.00
C ASP A 90 -7.08 7.47 10.52
N ALA A 91 -8.38 7.77 10.45
CA ALA A 91 -9.43 6.81 10.79
C ALA A 91 -9.42 5.58 9.85
N VAL A 92 -9.18 5.78 8.55
CA VAL A 92 -8.97 4.67 7.60
C VAL A 92 -7.80 3.80 8.03
N ASP A 93 -6.62 4.38 8.31
CA ASP A 93 -5.44 3.61 8.71
C ASP A 93 -5.65 2.86 10.04
N ALA A 94 -6.39 3.46 10.99
CA ALA A 94 -6.75 2.80 12.23
C ALA A 94 -7.63 1.56 11.98
N ALA A 95 -8.64 1.66 11.12
CA ALA A 95 -9.51 0.55 10.77
C ALA A 95 -8.76 -0.55 9.97
N VAL A 96 -7.88 -0.17 9.05
CA VAL A 96 -6.96 -1.09 8.34
C VAL A 96 -6.07 -1.83 9.35
N LYS A 97 -5.54 -1.12 10.36
CA LYS A 97 -4.74 -1.73 11.42
C LYS A 97 -5.55 -2.76 12.20
N VAL A 98 -6.78 -2.44 12.62
CA VAL A 98 -7.68 -3.40 13.30
C VAL A 98 -7.86 -4.65 12.45
N PHE A 99 -8.22 -4.49 11.17
CA PHE A 99 -8.40 -5.62 10.24
C PHE A 99 -7.17 -6.54 10.19
N ARG A 100 -5.97 -5.95 10.08
CA ARG A 100 -4.70 -6.69 10.03
C ARG A 100 -4.38 -7.36 11.36
N THR A 101 -4.50 -6.65 12.48
CA THR A 101 -4.17 -7.19 13.82
C THR A 101 -5.13 -8.27 14.29
N SER A 102 -6.39 -8.23 13.84
CA SER A 102 -7.39 -9.26 14.12
C SER A 102 -7.30 -10.45 13.16
N SER A 103 -6.27 -10.52 12.30
CA SER A 103 -6.08 -11.59 11.32
C SER A 103 -7.27 -11.80 10.37
N CYS A 104 -7.99 -10.72 10.03
CA CYS A 104 -9.26 -10.83 9.29
C CYS A 104 -9.13 -11.43 7.89
N LYS A 105 -7.91 -11.50 7.33
CA LYS A 105 -7.64 -12.23 6.08
C LYS A 105 -7.93 -13.73 6.15
N THR A 106 -8.05 -14.31 7.35
CA THR A 106 -8.42 -15.73 7.53
C THR A 106 -9.89 -15.94 7.89
N ALA A 107 -10.64 -14.87 8.18
CA ALA A 107 -12.05 -14.97 8.57
C ALA A 107 -12.94 -15.21 7.35
N SER A 108 -13.65 -16.35 7.37
CA SER A 108 -14.49 -16.82 6.25
C SER A 108 -15.94 -16.34 6.29
N ALA A 109 -16.38 -15.76 7.41
CA ALA A 109 -17.75 -15.28 7.60
C ALA A 109 -17.74 -13.86 8.17
N PRO A 110 -18.76 -13.04 7.85
CA PRO A 110 -18.95 -11.74 8.49
C PRO A 110 -19.24 -11.89 9.99
N GLY A 111 -18.83 -10.89 10.77
CA GLY A 111 -19.06 -10.78 12.19
C GLY A 111 -17.90 -10.12 12.94
N GLY A 112 -18.20 -9.71 14.19
CA GLY A 112 -17.21 -9.24 15.16
C GLY A 112 -16.33 -8.07 14.66
N ALA A 113 -15.08 -8.06 15.14
CA ALA A 113 -14.12 -6.99 14.86
C ALA A 113 -13.76 -6.85 13.38
N CYS A 114 -13.80 -7.95 12.60
CA CYS A 114 -13.46 -7.91 11.18
C CYS A 114 -14.51 -7.19 10.34
N THR A 115 -15.79 -7.47 10.58
CA THR A 115 -16.88 -6.73 9.94
C THR A 115 -16.90 -5.29 10.41
N GLN A 116 -16.67 -5.02 11.70
CA GLN A 116 -16.61 -3.64 12.17
C GLN A 116 -15.47 -2.84 11.49
N ALA A 117 -14.29 -3.44 11.35
CA ALA A 117 -13.17 -2.80 10.64
C ALA A 117 -13.51 -2.47 9.17
N LEU A 118 -14.24 -3.34 8.47
CA LEU A 118 -14.72 -3.06 7.10
C LEU A 118 -15.72 -1.90 7.06
N VAL A 119 -16.66 -1.86 8.01
CA VAL A 119 -17.62 -0.75 8.15
C VAL A 119 -16.89 0.56 8.43
N ASP A 120 -15.92 0.56 9.35
CA ASP A 120 -15.17 1.76 9.72
C ASP A 120 -14.29 2.25 8.56
N MET A 121 -13.69 1.35 7.78
CA MET A 121 -12.99 1.68 6.54
C MET A 121 -13.93 2.34 5.52
N ALA A 122 -15.10 1.75 5.27
CA ALA A 122 -16.06 2.29 4.30
C ALA A 122 -16.54 3.70 4.70
N ASN A 123 -16.93 3.90 5.96
CA ASN A 123 -17.39 5.20 6.46
C ASN A 123 -16.30 6.27 6.41
N SER A 124 -15.07 5.90 6.79
CA SER A 124 -13.93 6.83 6.79
C SER A 124 -13.51 7.17 5.37
N LEU A 125 -13.54 6.20 4.44
CA LEU A 125 -13.26 6.43 3.03
C LEU A 125 -14.31 7.33 2.36
N GLU A 126 -15.59 7.21 2.72
CA GLU A 126 -16.63 8.12 2.24
C GLU A 126 -16.43 9.56 2.75
N SER A 127 -15.96 9.71 4.00
CA SER A 127 -15.58 11.01 4.57
C SER A 127 -14.40 11.64 3.83
N VAL A 128 -13.38 10.83 3.48
CA VAL A 128 -12.26 11.25 2.64
C VAL A 128 -12.77 11.72 1.28
N LYS A 129 -13.57 10.88 0.59
CA LYS A 129 -14.11 11.18 -0.74
C LYS A 129 -14.94 12.46 -0.76
N THR A 130 -15.81 12.64 0.23
CA THR A 130 -16.62 13.87 0.36
C THR A 130 -15.74 15.11 0.47
N THR A 131 -14.66 15.04 1.25
CA THR A 131 -13.75 16.18 1.45
C THR A 131 -12.90 16.46 0.21
N VAL A 132 -12.35 15.42 -0.41
CA VAL A 132 -11.58 15.54 -1.66
C VAL A 132 -12.44 16.12 -2.79
N ASN A 133 -13.68 15.64 -2.96
CA ASN A 133 -14.57 16.12 -4.01
C ASN A 133 -14.98 17.58 -3.81
N ARG A 134 -15.19 18.02 -2.56
CA ARG A 134 -15.45 19.43 -2.28
C ARG A 134 -14.30 20.32 -2.74
N GLN A 135 -13.06 19.94 -2.45
CA GLN A 135 -11.88 20.72 -2.86
C GLN A 135 -11.69 20.76 -4.38
N ALA A 136 -12.03 19.67 -5.09
CA ALA A 136 -11.97 19.62 -6.56
C ALA A 136 -12.98 20.56 -7.24
N THR A 137 -14.08 20.92 -6.56
CA THR A 137 -15.08 21.87 -7.09
C THR A 137 -14.81 23.34 -6.79
N THR A 138 -13.82 23.63 -5.94
CA THR A 138 -13.50 25.01 -5.47
C THR A 138 -12.19 25.55 -6.01
N GLY A 139 -11.40 24.75 -6.74
CA GLY A 139 -10.17 25.15 -7.43
C GLY A 139 -10.41 25.45 -8.90
#